data_AF-A0A965PAN0-F1
#
_entry.id   AF-A0A965PAN0-F1
#
_cell.length_a   1.000
_cell.length_b   1.000
_cell.length_c   1.000
_cell.angle_alpha   90.00
_cell.angle_beta   90.00
_cell.angle_gamma   90.00
#
_symmetry.space_group_name_H-M   'P 1'
#
loop_
_entity.id
_entity.type
_entity.pdbx_description
1 polymer ?
#
loop_
_entity_poly.entity_id
_entity_poly.type
_entity_poly.pdbx_seq_one_letter_code
_entity_poly.pdbx_strand_id
1 'polypeptide(L)'
;MTASETGPAAVSSGTDDVEGLVSIRVGSQTFGVPVLKVQDVIAQTTINRVPLAPPEVAGSLNLRGRIVTAVDMRLRLRMAPRDADEGFMCVIVERGGELYALLVDDVGDVLWLSPETRETPPVTLSNRWQSVCTGLYLLETELLIVMDIDQVLTLAPVPVAA
;
A
#
# COMPACT_ATOMS: atom_id res chain seq x y z
N MET A 1 -55.16 15.54 27.05
CA MET A 1 -54.13 16.55 27.38
C MET A 1 -52.95 15.76 27.96
N THR A 2 -52.04 15.33 27.08
CA THR A 2 -50.59 15.68 27.07
C THR A 2 -49.84 15.10 28.29
N ALA A 3 -48.76 14.35 28.17
CA ALA A 3 -47.71 14.39 27.16
C ALA A 3 -47.04 13.03 26.98
N SER A 4 -46.68 12.73 25.73
CA SER A 4 -45.59 11.84 25.39
C SER A 4 -44.28 12.50 25.81
N GLU A 5 -43.50 11.84 26.66
CA GLU A 5 -42.06 12.14 26.76
C GLU A 5 -41.31 10.97 26.15
N THR A 6 -40.97 11.17 24.89
CA THR A 6 -39.96 10.41 24.16
C THR A 6 -38.64 10.64 24.87
N GLY A 7 -38.15 9.61 25.57
CA GLY A 7 -36.77 9.61 26.08
C GLY A 7 -35.80 9.81 24.92
N PRO A 8 -34.69 10.55 25.12
CA PRO A 8 -33.71 10.76 24.08
C PRO A 8 -33.18 9.40 23.64
N ALA A 9 -33.26 9.14 22.33
CA ALA A 9 -32.60 8.02 21.69
C ALA A 9 -31.14 8.04 22.10
N ALA A 10 -30.68 6.91 22.63
CA ALA A 10 -29.27 6.69 22.93
C ALA A 10 -28.46 7.05 21.67
N VAL A 11 -27.65 8.09 21.79
CA VAL A 11 -26.55 8.33 20.86
C VAL A 11 -25.65 7.10 20.95
N SER A 12 -25.65 6.29 19.90
CA SER A 12 -24.74 5.17 19.77
C SER A 12 -23.33 5.74 19.75
N SER A 13 -22.58 5.51 20.82
CA SER A 13 -21.15 5.70 20.89
C SER A 13 -20.47 4.69 19.96
N GLY A 14 -20.47 4.97 18.67
CA GLY A 14 -19.52 4.38 17.73
C GLY A 14 -18.25 5.20 17.84
N THR A 15 -17.19 4.64 18.41
CA THR A 15 -15.86 5.20 18.18
C THR A 15 -15.65 5.13 16.67
N ASP A 16 -15.59 6.29 15.99
CA ASP A 16 -15.18 6.40 14.58
C ASP A 16 -13.76 5.84 14.44
N ASP A 17 -13.64 4.51 14.35
CA ASP A 17 -12.39 3.81 14.09
C ASP A 17 -12.09 3.98 12.61
N VAL A 18 -11.62 5.16 12.22
CA VAL A 18 -11.24 5.45 10.83
C VAL A 18 -9.83 4.90 10.57
N GLU A 19 -9.69 4.12 9.50
CA GLU A 19 -8.38 3.64 9.04
C GLU A 19 -7.75 4.70 8.14
N GLY A 20 -6.53 5.13 8.48
CA GLY A 20 -5.75 6.05 7.66
C GLY A 20 -4.98 5.29 6.57
N LEU A 21 -5.16 5.71 5.32
CA LEU A 21 -4.56 5.09 4.14
C LEU A 21 -3.84 6.14 3.31
N VAL A 22 -2.55 5.93 3.04
CA VAL A 22 -1.81 6.72 2.05
C VAL A 22 -2.16 6.19 0.67
N SER A 23 -2.74 7.04 -0.18
CA SER A 23 -3.02 6.67 -1.56
C SER A 23 -1.73 6.68 -2.38
N ILE A 24 -1.49 5.62 -3.14
CA ILE A 24 -0.33 5.47 -4.02
C ILE A 24 -0.83 5.02 -5.38
N ARG A 25 -0.20 5.50 -6.44
CA ARG A 25 -0.51 5.09 -7.81
C ARG A 25 0.55 4.13 -8.32
N VAL A 26 0.12 3.00 -8.85
CA VAL A 26 1.01 2.05 -9.54
C VAL A 26 0.36 1.67 -10.87
N GLY A 27 1.03 2.00 -11.96
CA GLY A 27 0.49 1.90 -13.31
C GLY A 27 -0.80 2.72 -13.45
N SER A 28 -1.87 2.03 -13.83
CA SER A 28 -3.22 2.59 -14.01
C SER A 28 -4.13 2.40 -12.80
N GLN A 29 -3.61 1.98 -11.65
CA GLN A 29 -4.40 1.61 -10.48
C GLN A 29 -3.93 2.35 -9.23
N THR A 30 -4.89 2.74 -8.40
CA THR A 30 -4.67 3.38 -7.10
C THR A 30 -4.80 2.36 -5.98
N PHE A 31 -3.85 2.40 -5.04
CA PHE A 31 -3.79 1.54 -3.86
C PHE A 31 -3.75 2.38 -2.60
N GLY A 32 -4.29 1.83 -1.51
CA GLY A 32 -4.17 2.39 -0.18
C GLY A 32 -3.16 1.60 0.64
N VAL A 33 -2.14 2.27 1.16
CA VAL A 33 -1.20 1.69 2.11
C VAL A 33 -1.56 2.18 3.52
N PRO A 34 -1.72 1.30 4.52
CA PRO A 34 -1.96 1.72 5.90
C PRO A 34 -0.93 2.74 6.36
N VAL A 35 -1.39 3.92 6.78
CA VAL A 35 -0.51 5.04 7.16
C VAL A 35 0.45 4.64 8.29
N LEU A 36 0.01 3.74 9.18
CA LEU A 36 0.82 3.20 10.27
C LEU A 36 2.00 2.34 9.81
N LYS A 37 1.98 1.84 8.55
CA LYS A 37 3.08 1.09 7.95
C LYS A 37 4.05 1.98 7.18
N VAL A 38 3.65 3.22 6.85
CA VAL A 38 4.46 4.17 6.09
C VAL A 38 5.36 4.94 7.05
N GLN A 39 6.67 4.89 6.81
CA GLN A 39 7.69 5.57 7.61
C GLN A 39 8.12 6.90 7.00
N ASP A 40 8.22 6.96 5.67
CA ASP A 40 8.66 8.15 4.95
C ASP A 40 8.21 8.06 3.48
N VAL A 41 8.15 9.19 2.80
CA VAL A 41 7.90 9.26 1.35
C VAL A 41 8.96 10.15 0.73
N ILE A 42 9.76 9.59 -0.16
CA ILE A 42 10.86 10.31 -0.81
C ILE A 42 10.70 10.27 -2.33
N ALA A 43 10.94 11.40 -2.97
CA ALA A 43 11.01 11.48 -4.42
C ALA A 43 12.36 10.94 -4.91
N GLN A 44 12.35 10.29 -6.07
CA GLN A 44 13.49 10.04 -6.97
C GLN A 44 14.86 9.96 -6.29
N THR A 45 15.28 8.75 -5.93
CA THR A 45 16.60 8.49 -5.33
C THR A 45 17.41 7.51 -6.16
N THR A 46 18.74 7.53 -5.99
CA THR A 46 19.64 6.59 -6.66
C THR A 46 19.50 5.21 -6.04
N ILE A 47 19.09 4.24 -6.85
CA ILE A 47 18.96 2.84 -6.46
C ILE A 47 20.20 2.08 -6.94
N ASN A 48 20.90 1.47 -5.99
CA ASN A 48 22.03 0.59 -6.27
C ASN A 48 21.50 -0.82 -6.57
N ARG A 49 21.68 -1.26 -7.80
CA ARG A 49 21.24 -2.59 -8.23
C ARG A 49 21.92 -3.68 -7.41
N VAL A 50 21.11 -4.59 -6.86
CA VAL A 50 21.61 -5.75 -6.12
C VAL A 50 21.81 -6.91 -7.10
N PRO A 51 23.02 -7.47 -7.23
CA PRO A 51 23.27 -8.62 -8.09
C PRO A 51 22.49 -9.85 -7.59
N LEU A 52 22.01 -10.68 -8.52
CA LEU A 52 21.26 -11.92 -8.25
C LEU A 52 19.91 -11.73 -7.53
N ALA A 53 19.44 -10.49 -7.37
CA ALA A 53 18.14 -10.23 -6.79
C ALA A 53 17.00 -10.66 -7.75
N PRO A 54 15.83 -11.03 -7.21
CA PRO A 54 14.65 -11.28 -8.02
C PRO A 54 14.30 -10.05 -8.87
N PRO A 55 13.65 -10.21 -10.04
CA PRO A 55 13.37 -9.10 -10.95
C PRO A 55 12.49 -8.00 -10.32
N GLU A 56 11.66 -8.36 -9.34
CA GLU A 56 10.85 -7.43 -8.54
C GLU A 56 11.66 -6.56 -7.56
N VAL A 57 12.92 -6.91 -7.29
CA VAL A 57 13.82 -6.10 -6.46
C VAL A 57 14.65 -5.22 -7.39
N ALA A 58 14.34 -3.93 -7.41
CA ALA A 58 15.09 -2.94 -8.19
C ALA A 58 16.53 -2.79 -7.65
N GLY A 59 16.71 -2.96 -6.34
CA GLY A 59 18.01 -2.94 -5.69
C GLY A 59 17.94 -2.53 -4.23
N SER A 60 18.85 -1.66 -3.83
CA SER A 60 18.93 -1.09 -2.48
C SER A 60 19.28 0.39 -2.53
N LEU A 61 18.85 1.15 -1.53
CA LEU A 61 19.19 2.56 -1.37
C LEU A 61 19.60 2.84 0.08
N ASN A 62 20.35 3.92 0.30
CA ASN A 62 20.76 4.33 1.63
C ASN A 62 19.84 5.44 2.13
N LEU A 63 19.09 5.17 3.20
CA LEU A 63 18.24 6.15 3.87
C LEU A 63 18.81 6.40 5.26
N ARG A 64 19.37 7.61 5.48
CA ARG A 64 19.94 8.05 6.76
C ARG A 64 20.94 7.05 7.37
N GLY A 65 21.76 6.40 6.55
CA GLY A 65 22.76 5.42 7.00
C GLY A 65 22.22 3.99 7.13
N ARG A 66 20.94 3.74 6.85
CA ARG A 66 20.34 2.40 6.82
C ARG A 66 20.19 1.92 5.38
N ILE A 67 20.49 0.64 5.14
CA ILE A 67 20.23 0.00 3.85
C ILE A 67 18.74 -0.31 3.77
N VAL A 68 18.09 0.17 2.71
CA VAL A 68 16.67 -0.02 2.44
C VAL A 68 16.53 -0.78 1.13
N THR A 69 15.75 -1.86 1.12
CA THR A 69 15.55 -2.67 -0.09
C THR A 69 14.51 -2.01 -1.00
N ALA A 70 14.88 -1.74 -2.24
CA ALA A 70 14.02 -1.12 -3.24
C ALA A 70 13.26 -2.19 -4.03
N VAL A 71 11.93 -2.16 -3.95
CA VAL A 71 11.02 -3.10 -4.61
C VAL A 71 10.21 -2.37 -5.68
N ASP A 72 10.28 -2.86 -6.91
CA ASP A 72 9.48 -2.33 -8.03
C ASP A 72 8.05 -2.85 -7.94
N MET A 73 7.10 -1.97 -7.61
CA MET A 73 5.70 -2.35 -7.44
C MET A 73 5.03 -2.70 -8.77
N ARG A 74 5.46 -2.13 -9.89
CA ARG A 74 4.91 -2.50 -11.21
C ARG A 74 5.32 -3.93 -11.53
N LEU A 75 6.58 -4.30 -11.34
CA LEU A 75 7.04 -5.68 -11.55
C LEU A 75 6.42 -6.66 -10.54
N ARG A 76 6.32 -6.28 -9.26
CA ARG A 76 5.68 -7.08 -8.22
C ARG A 76 4.22 -7.40 -8.56
N LEU A 77 3.48 -6.40 -9.00
CA LEU A 77 2.06 -6.51 -9.36
C LEU A 77 1.82 -6.97 -10.80
N ARG A 78 2.86 -7.27 -11.58
CA ARG A 78 2.80 -7.64 -13.02
C ARG A 78 2.08 -6.61 -13.88
N MET A 79 2.31 -5.34 -13.58
CA MET A 79 1.89 -4.23 -14.41
C MET A 79 2.91 -3.96 -15.51
N ALA A 80 2.51 -3.13 -16.48
CA ALA A 80 3.44 -2.65 -17.49
C ALA A 80 4.63 -1.95 -16.82
N PRO A 81 5.88 -2.32 -17.18
CA PRO A 81 7.07 -1.70 -16.62
C PRO A 81 7.05 -0.19 -16.90
N ARG A 82 7.73 0.56 -16.05
CA ARG A 82 7.87 2.00 -16.22
C ARG A 82 8.85 2.29 -17.36
N ASP A 83 8.55 3.28 -18.19
CA ASP A 83 9.51 3.78 -19.18
C ASP A 83 10.69 4.46 -18.46
N ALA A 84 11.88 4.43 -19.09
CA ALA A 84 13.11 4.92 -18.45
C ALA A 84 13.07 6.42 -18.10
N ASP A 85 12.25 7.20 -18.82
CA ASP A 85 12.07 8.64 -18.62
C ASP A 85 10.97 8.99 -17.60
N GLU A 86 10.18 8.01 -17.17
CA GLU A 86 9.06 8.24 -16.25
C GLU A 86 9.57 8.19 -14.80
N GLY A 87 9.30 9.24 -14.04
CA GLY A 87 9.73 9.34 -12.63
C GLY A 87 9.07 8.31 -11.72
N PHE A 88 9.66 8.09 -10.55
CA PHE A 88 9.08 7.26 -9.51
C PHE A 88 9.23 7.92 -8.14
N MET A 89 8.32 7.56 -7.24
CA MET A 89 8.41 7.89 -5.83
C MET A 89 8.71 6.63 -5.03
N CYS A 90 9.35 6.79 -3.89
CA CYS A 90 9.65 5.70 -2.97
C CYS A 90 8.84 5.88 -1.69
N VAL A 91 7.91 4.96 -1.45
CA VAL A 91 7.18 4.88 -0.18
C VAL A 91 7.94 3.93 0.72
N ILE A 92 8.49 4.46 1.82
CA ILE A 92 9.27 3.69 2.77
C ILE A 92 8.31 3.05 3.75
N VAL A 93 8.35 1.73 3.82
CA VAL A 93 7.54 0.91 4.73
C VAL A 93 8.43 0.04 5.59
N GLU A 94 7.92 -0.34 6.76
CA GLU A 94 8.61 -1.25 7.66
C GLU A 94 7.89 -2.61 7.73
N ARG A 95 8.68 -3.68 7.67
CA ARG A 95 8.23 -5.05 7.94
C ARG A 95 9.26 -5.77 8.79
N GLY A 96 8.86 -6.20 9.99
CA GLY A 96 9.71 -6.99 10.88
C GLY A 96 11.02 -6.31 11.29
N GLY A 97 11.05 -4.97 11.38
CA GLY A 97 12.25 -4.19 11.70
C GLY A 97 13.15 -3.85 10.49
N GLU A 98 12.87 -4.41 9.32
CA GLU A 98 13.54 -4.07 8.06
C GLU A 98 12.75 -3.01 7.28
N LEU A 99 13.49 -2.11 6.63
CA LEU A 99 12.91 -1.05 5.81
C LEU A 99 12.92 -1.46 4.33
N TYR A 100 11.80 -1.20 3.67
CA TYR A 100 11.61 -1.43 2.25
C TYR A 100 11.14 -0.13 1.59
N ALA A 101 11.62 0.14 0.39
CA ALA A 101 11.20 1.24 -0.45
C ALA A 101 10.34 0.68 -1.59
N LEU A 102 9.06 1.01 -1.58
CA LEU A 102 8.13 0.65 -2.65
C LEU A 102 8.24 1.71 -3.74
N LEU A 103 8.70 1.31 -4.92
CA LEU A 103 8.76 2.19 -6.09
C LEU A 103 7.38 2.27 -6.72
N VAL A 104 6.75 3.44 -6.57
CA VAL A 104 5.41 3.74 -7.06
C VAL A 104 5.48 4.87 -8.07
N ASP A 105 4.43 5.06 -8.87
CA ASP A 105 4.39 6.13 -9.86
C ASP A 105 4.19 7.48 -9.20
N ASP A 106 3.34 7.50 -8.18
CA ASP A 106 2.94 8.72 -7.51
C ASP A 106 2.39 8.41 -6.13
N VAL A 107 2.40 9.41 -5.26
CA VAL A 107 1.81 9.34 -3.93
C VAL A 107 0.79 10.46 -3.83
N GLY A 108 -0.45 10.09 -3.56
CA GLY A 108 -1.55 11.03 -3.36
C GLY A 108 -1.75 11.37 -1.90
N ASP A 109 -2.99 11.75 -1.58
CA ASP A 109 -3.39 12.16 -0.24
C ASP A 109 -3.55 10.99 0.75
N VAL A 110 -3.58 11.34 2.03
CA VAL A 110 -3.98 10.43 3.11
C VAL A 110 -5.50 10.46 3.23
N LEU A 111 -6.11 9.30 3.02
CA LEU A 111 -7.55 9.07 3.10
C LEU A 111 -7.88 8.45 4.46
N TRP A 112 -8.90 8.99 5.13
CA TRP A 112 -9.43 8.44 6.38
C TRP A 112 -10.76 7.78 6.06
N LEU A 113 -10.77 6.44 6.00
CA LEU A 113 -11.93 5.68 5.56
C LEU A 113 -12.44 4.80 6.70
N SER A 114 -13.77 4.75 6.84
CA SER A 114 -14.40 3.88 7.82
C SER A 114 -14.27 2.41 7.37
N PRO A 115 -13.75 1.50 8.20
CA PRO A 115 -13.56 0.10 7.86
C PRO A 115 -14.88 -0.62 7.54
N GLU A 116 -16.02 -0.05 7.94
CA GLU A 116 -17.36 -0.54 7.57
C GLU A 116 -17.68 -0.39 6.08
N THR A 117 -17.06 0.59 5.41
CA THR A 117 -17.23 0.82 3.95
C THR A 117 -16.30 -0.05 3.12
N ARG A 118 -15.47 -0.87 3.77
CA ARG A 118 -14.50 -1.73 3.13
C ARG A 118 -15.19 -2.95 2.55
N GLU A 119 -15.10 -3.08 1.24
CA GLU A 119 -15.61 -4.25 0.53
C GLU A 119 -14.55 -5.36 0.44
N THR A 120 -15.05 -6.59 0.43
CA THR A 120 -14.21 -7.76 0.18
C THR A 120 -13.77 -7.76 -1.29
N PRO A 121 -12.50 -8.11 -1.60
CA PRO A 121 -12.05 -8.24 -2.97
C PRO A 121 -12.97 -9.21 -3.75
N PRO A 122 -13.55 -8.83 -4.91
CA PRO A 122 -14.43 -9.70 -5.65
C PRO A 122 -13.67 -10.95 -6.12
N VAL A 123 -14.39 -12.07 -6.23
CA VAL A 123 -13.83 -13.35 -6.70
C VAL A 123 -13.27 -13.29 -8.12
N THR A 124 -13.62 -12.26 -8.88
CA THR A 124 -13.10 -11.98 -10.23
C THR A 124 -11.68 -11.40 -10.22
N LEU A 125 -11.19 -10.88 -9.09
CA LEU A 125 -9.79 -10.50 -8.96
C LEU A 125 -8.91 -11.73 -9.07
N SER A 126 -7.78 -11.60 -9.75
CA SER A 126 -6.81 -12.69 -9.84
C SER A 126 -6.32 -13.12 -8.45
N ASN A 127 -6.08 -14.42 -8.22
CA ASN A 127 -5.61 -14.94 -6.92
C ASN A 127 -4.42 -14.18 -6.33
N ARG A 128 -3.50 -13.71 -7.18
CA ARG A 128 -2.37 -12.86 -6.76
C ARG A 128 -2.84 -11.58 -6.09
N TRP A 129 -3.76 -10.87 -6.73
CA TRP A 129 -4.30 -9.61 -6.23
C TRP A 129 -5.05 -9.85 -4.92
N GLN A 130 -5.88 -10.89 -4.85
CA GLN A 130 -6.54 -11.29 -3.60
C GLN A 130 -5.56 -11.60 -2.47
N SER A 131 -4.36 -12.10 -2.78
CA SER A 131 -3.33 -12.40 -1.78
C SER A 131 -2.57 -11.16 -1.31
N VAL A 132 -2.54 -10.08 -2.10
CA VAL A 132 -1.81 -8.84 -1.78
C VAL A 132 -2.72 -7.66 -1.44
N CYS A 133 -4.03 -7.83 -1.52
CA CYS A 133 -5.01 -6.86 -1.07
C CYS A 133 -5.80 -7.39 0.11
N THR A 134 -6.01 -6.53 1.10
CA THR A 134 -6.80 -6.87 2.28
C THR A 134 -8.26 -6.39 2.15
N GLY A 135 -8.57 -5.55 1.16
CA GLY A 135 -9.91 -5.01 0.93
C GLY A 135 -9.94 -3.97 -0.18
N LEU A 136 -11.14 -3.44 -0.43
CA LEU A 136 -11.40 -2.41 -1.44
C LEU A 136 -12.25 -1.30 -0.83
N TYR A 137 -12.03 -0.07 -1.29
CA TYR A 137 -12.97 1.02 -1.09
C TYR A 137 -13.41 1.57 -2.44
N LEU A 138 -14.71 1.72 -2.61
CA LEU A 138 -15.26 2.44 -3.74
C LEU A 138 -15.26 3.94 -3.41
N LEU A 139 -14.32 4.67 -3.99
CA LEU A 139 -14.35 6.13 -3.94
C LEU A 139 -15.33 6.64 -5.01
N GLU A 140 -15.65 7.93 -4.98
CA GLU A 140 -16.63 8.52 -5.91
C GLU A 140 -16.27 8.32 -7.39
N THR A 141 -14.97 8.32 -7.72
CA THR A 141 -14.47 8.29 -9.09
C THR A 141 -13.56 7.12 -9.42
N GLU A 142 -13.11 6.35 -8.42
CA GLU A 142 -12.14 5.28 -8.61
C GLU A 142 -12.19 4.21 -7.51
N LEU A 143 -11.57 3.07 -7.78
CA LEU A 143 -11.42 1.98 -6.81
C LEU A 143 -10.09 2.13 -6.07
N LEU A 144 -10.14 2.19 -4.74
CA LEU A 144 -8.96 2.16 -3.90
C LEU A 144 -8.73 0.74 -3.38
N ILE A 145 -7.61 0.14 -3.75
CA ILE A 145 -7.27 -1.22 -3.33
C ILE A 145 -6.38 -1.18 -2.09
N VAL A 146 -6.88 -1.67 -0.95
CA VAL A 146 -6.11 -1.68 0.30
C VAL A 146 -5.05 -2.77 0.23
N MET A 147 -3.79 -2.37 0.34
CA MET A 147 -2.64 -3.24 0.16
C MET A 147 -2.24 -3.95 1.45
N ASP A 148 -1.99 -5.25 1.36
CA ASP A 148 -1.32 -6.03 2.40
C ASP A 148 0.20 -5.89 2.22
N ILE A 149 0.83 -5.01 2.98
CA ILE A 149 2.28 -4.79 2.91
C ILE A 149 3.08 -6.03 3.28
N ASP A 150 2.58 -6.84 4.22
CA ASP A 150 3.28 -8.04 4.67
C ASP A 150 3.28 -9.12 3.57
N GLN A 151 2.19 -9.27 2.82
CA GLN A 151 2.09 -10.17 1.67
C GLN A 151 2.81 -9.63 0.43
N VAL A 152 2.69 -8.32 0.15
CA VAL A 152 3.42 -7.67 -0.95
C VAL A 152 4.92 -7.85 -0.78
N LEU A 153 5.44 -7.75 0.44
CA LEU A 153 6.86 -7.90 0.75
C LEU A 153 7.29 -9.35 1.01
N THR A 154 6.39 -10.32 0.83
CA THR A 154 6.76 -11.74 0.82
C THR A 154 7.45 -12.06 -0.51
N LEU A 155 8.68 -11.60 -0.64
CA LEU A 155 9.58 -11.86 -1.75
C LEU A 155 10.08 -13.30 -1.64
N ALA A 156 10.15 -14.01 -2.77
CA ALA A 156 10.75 -15.34 -2.75
C ALA A 156 12.21 -15.22 -2.27
N PRO A 157 12.66 -16.07 -1.33
CA PRO A 157 14.05 -16.04 -0.91
C PRO A 157 14.95 -16.25 -2.13
N VAL A 158 16.01 -15.45 -2.23
CA VAL A 158 17.07 -15.73 -3.22
C VAL A 158 17.62 -17.10 -2.88
N PRO A 159 17.53 -18.11 -3.77
CA PRO A 159 18.20 -19.38 -3.55
C PRO A 159 19.69 -19.08 -3.52
N VAL A 160 20.28 -19.12 -2.33
CA VAL A 160 21.73 -19.06 -2.18
C VAL A 160 22.23 -20.39 -2.74
N ALA A 161 22.86 -20.36 -3.90
CA ALA A 161 23.55 -21.53 -4.43
C ALA A 161 24.61 -21.92 -3.39
N ALA A 162 24.38 -23.05 -2.71
CA ALA A 162 25.33 -23.69 -1.81
C ALA A 162 26.42 -24.41 -2.61
#